data_AF-A0A846V0C0-F1
#
_entry.id   AF-A0A846V0C0-F1
#
_cell.length_a   1.000
_cell.length_b   1.000
_cell.length_c   1.000
_cell.angle_alpha   90.00
_cell.angle_beta   90.00
_cell.angle_gamma   90.00
#
_symmetry.space_group_name_H-M   'P 1'
#
loop_
_entity.id
_entity.type
_entity.pdbx_description
1 polymer ?
#
loop_
_entity_poly.entity_id
_entity_poly.type
_entity_poly.pdbx_seq_one_letter_code
_entity_poly.pdbx_strand_id
1 'polypeptide(L)'
;MRASERLSSWRQREASRSQQQEAFCFHATKGGDMRRYVLMLLVFVFGATTGCAAVNPEQQRASDQARCAGYGYQPGTDQFANCMMKVDMRRQDQADAQAQNDADMKARSIRRNGDTRFPVCSASMMDANLDTTNNAWYGPNCREK
;
A
#
# COMPACT_ATOMS: atom_id res chain seq x y z
N MET A 1 33.64 -0.71 -42.83
CA MET A 1 32.30 -0.47 -43.38
C MET A 1 31.15 -0.78 -42.41
N ARG A 2 31.25 -1.74 -41.46
CA ARG A 2 30.17 -2.08 -40.48
C ARG A 2 30.00 -1.11 -39.29
N ALA A 3 30.84 -0.08 -39.16
CA ALA A 3 30.78 0.85 -38.03
C ALA A 3 29.83 2.03 -38.29
N SER A 4 29.75 2.50 -39.54
CA SER A 4 28.87 3.61 -39.95
C SER A 4 27.39 3.23 -39.90
N GLU A 5 27.04 1.97 -40.19
CA GLU A 5 25.66 1.47 -40.15
C GLU A 5 25.09 1.41 -38.72
N ARG A 6 25.94 1.16 -37.72
CA ARG A 6 25.49 1.18 -36.33
C ARG A 6 25.18 2.59 -35.86
N LEU A 7 26.01 3.57 -36.21
CA LEU A 7 25.81 4.97 -35.82
C LEU A 7 24.53 5.58 -36.41
N SER A 8 24.16 5.22 -37.65
CA SER A 8 22.86 5.64 -38.22
C SER A 8 21.68 5.01 -37.49
N SER A 9 21.79 3.73 -37.08
CA SER A 9 20.74 3.04 -36.32
C SER A 9 20.56 3.57 -34.89
N TRP A 10 21.62 4.03 -34.23
CA TRP A 10 21.53 4.70 -32.92
C TRP A 10 20.87 6.07 -33.05
N ARG A 11 21.35 6.89 -34.00
CA ARG A 11 20.80 8.23 -34.24
C ARG A 11 19.30 8.22 -34.60
N GLN A 12 18.81 7.19 -35.30
CA GLN A 12 17.38 7.00 -35.57
C GLN A 12 16.57 6.58 -34.33
N ARG A 13 17.15 5.79 -33.41
CA ARG A 13 16.49 5.38 -32.15
C ARG A 13 16.47 6.48 -31.09
N GLU A 14 17.44 7.39 -31.08
CA GLU A 14 17.38 8.59 -30.23
C GLU A 14 16.30 9.58 -30.71
N ALA A 15 16.17 9.80 -32.01
CA ALA A 15 15.17 10.71 -32.58
C ALA A 15 13.71 10.26 -32.32
N SER A 16 13.44 8.95 -32.27
CA SER A 16 12.11 8.43 -31.94
C SER A 16 11.80 8.48 -30.44
N ARG A 17 12.82 8.39 -29.57
CA ARG A 17 12.64 8.42 -28.10
C ARG A 17 12.28 9.81 -27.58
N SER A 18 12.84 10.87 -28.18
CA SER A 18 12.45 12.25 -27.87
C SER A 18 11.02 12.58 -28.33
N GLN A 19 10.54 11.94 -29.41
CA GLN A 19 9.19 12.18 -29.93
C GLN A 19 8.09 11.49 -29.11
N GLN A 20 8.40 10.39 -28.41
CA GLN A 20 7.44 9.71 -27.52
C GLN A 20 7.24 10.38 -26.16
N GLN A 21 8.22 11.14 -25.66
CA GLN A 21 8.06 11.90 -24.41
C GLN A 21 7.27 13.21 -24.60
N GLU A 22 7.30 13.80 -25.80
CA GLU A 22 6.54 15.02 -26.09
C GLU A 22 5.10 14.77 -26.57
N ALA A 23 4.77 13.54 -26.96
CA ALA A 23 3.42 13.19 -27.44
C ALA A 23 2.35 13.14 -26.31
N PHE A 24 2.73 13.24 -25.04
CA PHE A 24 1.79 13.17 -23.91
C PHE A 24 1.30 14.52 -23.37
N CYS A 25 1.81 15.66 -23.84
CA CYS A 25 1.43 16.96 -23.28
C CYS A 25 0.84 18.00 -24.25
N PHE A 26 0.50 17.63 -25.49
CA PHE A 26 -0.24 18.56 -26.35
C PHE A 26 -1.38 17.88 -27.12
N HIS A 27 -2.32 17.26 -26.40
CA HIS A 27 -3.67 17.14 -26.92
C HIS A 27 -4.39 18.48 -26.69
N ALA A 28 -4.23 19.37 -27.67
CA ALA A 28 -5.04 20.56 -27.82
C ALA A 28 -6.54 20.17 -27.76
N THR A 29 -7.21 20.61 -26.70
CA THR A 29 -8.66 20.47 -26.54
C THR A 29 -9.37 21.44 -27.48
N LYS A 30 -9.55 21.02 -28.73
CA LYS A 30 -10.53 21.62 -29.65
C LYS A 30 -11.82 20.78 -29.62
N GLY A 31 -12.90 21.39 -29.13
CA GLY A 31 -14.26 20.88 -29.27
C GLY A 31 -14.67 19.91 -28.15
N GLY A 32 -15.55 20.37 -27.27
CA GLY A 32 -16.12 19.56 -26.20
C GLY A 32 -17.05 18.49 -26.74
N ASP A 33 -16.60 17.23 -26.66
CA ASP A 33 -17.52 16.11 -26.65
C ASP A 33 -17.82 15.77 -25.19
N MET A 34 -18.98 16.20 -24.70
CA MET A 34 -19.47 15.84 -23.36
C MET A 34 -19.42 14.33 -23.11
N ARG A 35 -19.52 13.52 -24.18
CA ARG A 35 -19.35 12.06 -24.16
C ARG A 35 -17.95 11.61 -23.72
N ARG A 36 -16.89 12.34 -24.08
CA ARG A 36 -15.50 12.04 -23.64
C ARG A 36 -15.31 12.38 -22.16
N TYR A 37 -15.91 13.48 -21.70
CA TYR A 37 -15.93 13.82 -20.27
C TYR A 37 -16.72 12.81 -19.44
N VAL A 38 -17.89 12.38 -19.92
CA VAL A 38 -18.70 11.34 -19.27
C VAL A 38 -17.92 10.02 -19.21
N LEU A 39 -17.23 9.63 -20.29
CA LEU A 39 -16.41 8.41 -20.28
C LEU A 39 -15.21 8.50 -19.32
N MET A 40 -14.51 9.65 -19.25
CA MET A 40 -13.44 9.85 -18.27
C MET A 40 -13.97 9.83 -16.83
N LEU A 41 -15.10 10.50 -16.56
CA LEU A 41 -15.74 10.49 -15.25
C LEU A 41 -16.19 9.09 -14.83
N LEU A 42 -16.75 8.30 -15.76
CA LEU A 42 -17.12 6.92 -15.49
C LEU A 42 -15.89 6.06 -15.15
N VAL A 43 -14.80 6.16 -15.91
CA VAL A 43 -13.56 5.42 -15.60
C VAL A 43 -12.98 5.80 -14.23
N PHE A 44 -13.04 7.08 -13.87
CA PHE A 44 -12.55 7.57 -12.58
C PHE A 44 -13.42 7.09 -11.41
N VAL A 45 -14.75 7.08 -11.59
CA VAL A 45 -15.71 6.58 -10.57
C VAL A 45 -15.59 5.07 -10.38
N PHE A 46 -15.47 4.29 -11.47
CA PHE A 46 -15.37 2.83 -11.37
C PHE A 46 -13.99 2.35 -10.90
N GLY A 47 -12.91 3.09 -11.21
CA GLY A 47 -11.55 2.74 -10.82
C GLY A 47 -11.24 2.88 -9.32
N ALA A 48 -12.07 3.60 -8.55
CA ALA A 48 -11.83 3.85 -7.13
C ALA A 48 -12.25 2.71 -6.18
N THR A 49 -12.81 1.61 -6.70
CA THR A 49 -13.40 0.54 -5.86
C THR A 49 -12.45 -0.62 -5.54
N THR A 50 -11.21 -0.62 -6.00
CA THR A 50 -10.21 -1.66 -5.68
C THR A 50 -9.50 -1.38 -4.34
N GLY A 51 -10.25 -1.26 -3.25
CA GLY A 51 -9.72 -0.89 -1.92
C GLY A 51 -9.73 -1.99 -0.85
N CYS A 52 -10.39 -3.12 -1.09
CA CYS A 52 -10.44 -4.23 -0.12
C CYS A 52 -9.45 -5.33 -0.53
N ALA A 53 -8.16 -5.14 -0.25
CA ALA A 53 -7.20 -6.23 -0.32
C ALA A 53 -7.41 -7.15 0.88
N ALA A 54 -8.41 -8.03 0.81
CA ALA A 54 -8.43 -9.22 1.65
C ALA A 54 -7.13 -9.98 1.35
N VAL A 55 -6.21 -10.01 2.31
CA VAL A 55 -4.96 -10.76 2.16
C VAL A 55 -5.35 -12.22 2.00
N ASN A 56 -5.28 -12.72 0.77
CA ASN A 56 -5.59 -14.10 0.48
C ASN A 56 -4.51 -14.96 1.16
N PRO A 57 -4.85 -15.86 2.09
CA PRO A 57 -3.87 -16.69 2.79
C PRO A 57 -3.00 -17.50 1.83
N GLU A 58 -3.54 -17.91 0.68
CA GLU A 58 -2.78 -18.62 -0.35
C GLU A 58 -1.75 -17.73 -1.02
N GLN A 59 -2.12 -16.48 -1.34
CA GLN A 59 -1.20 -15.53 -1.95
C GLN A 59 -0.09 -15.12 -0.98
N GLN A 60 -0.43 -15.01 0.31
CA GLN A 60 0.53 -14.75 1.36
C GLN A 60 1.50 -15.93 1.51
N ARG A 61 0.99 -17.17 1.55
CA ARG A 61 1.81 -18.38 1.59
C ARG A 61 2.71 -18.50 0.35
N ALA A 62 2.23 -18.17 -0.84
CA ALA A 62 3.02 -18.17 -2.06
C ALA A 62 4.15 -17.12 -2.02
N SER A 63 3.87 -15.92 -1.47
CA SER A 63 4.88 -14.89 -1.20
C SER A 63 5.97 -15.39 -0.23
N ASP A 64 5.56 -16.05 0.86
CA ASP A 64 6.49 -16.60 1.84
C ASP A 64 7.35 -17.73 1.23
N GLN A 65 6.75 -18.60 0.42
CA GLN A 65 7.46 -19.63 -0.33
C GLN A 65 8.48 -19.03 -1.31
N ALA A 66 8.08 -18.00 -2.07
CA ALA A 66 8.97 -17.30 -2.99
C ALA A 66 10.14 -16.62 -2.24
N ARG A 67 9.88 -16.06 -1.05
CA ARG A 67 10.92 -15.49 -0.20
C ARG A 67 11.91 -16.55 0.29
N CYS A 68 11.44 -17.70 0.74
CA CYS A 68 12.30 -18.81 1.15
C CYS A 68 13.09 -19.41 -0.02
N ALA A 69 12.46 -19.56 -1.19
CA ALA A 69 13.13 -19.98 -2.41
C ALA A 69 14.21 -18.98 -2.86
N GLY A 70 13.95 -17.67 -2.71
CA GLY A 70 14.89 -16.60 -3.01
C GLY A 70 16.14 -16.60 -2.13
N TYR A 71 16.06 -17.15 -0.91
CA TYR A 71 17.23 -17.41 -0.05
C TYR A 71 18.02 -18.66 -0.45
N GLY A 72 17.56 -19.41 -1.46
CA GLY A 72 18.21 -20.63 -1.95
C GLY A 72 17.73 -21.91 -1.28
N TYR A 73 16.68 -21.86 -0.44
CA TYR A 73 16.10 -23.06 0.15
C TYR A 73 15.25 -23.81 -0.89
N GLN A 74 15.47 -25.11 -1.01
CA GLN A 74 14.70 -25.96 -1.92
C GLN A 74 13.38 -26.41 -1.25
N PRO A 75 12.22 -26.26 -1.93
CA PRO A 75 10.95 -26.78 -1.42
C PRO A 75 11.03 -28.27 -1.08
N GLY A 76 10.36 -28.66 0.01
CA GLY A 76 10.35 -30.05 0.48
C GLY A 76 11.56 -30.45 1.33
N THR A 77 12.46 -29.53 1.66
CA THR A 77 13.56 -29.75 2.60
C THR A 77 13.25 -29.22 4.00
N ASP A 78 13.89 -29.79 5.03
CA ASP A 78 13.76 -29.29 6.41
C ASP A 78 14.17 -27.82 6.56
N GLN A 79 15.17 -27.39 5.77
CA GLN A 79 15.61 -26.00 5.78
C GLN A 79 14.56 -25.04 5.22
N PHE A 80 13.82 -25.47 4.19
CA PHE A 80 12.70 -24.70 3.67
C PHE A 80 11.56 -24.63 4.68
N ALA A 81 11.22 -25.74 5.35
CA ALA A 81 10.22 -25.76 6.40
C ALA A 81 10.60 -24.84 7.57
N ASN A 82 11.88 -24.84 7.98
CA ASN A 82 12.39 -23.94 9.01
C ASN A 82 12.33 -22.46 8.58
N CYS A 83 12.66 -22.16 7.32
CA CYS A 83 12.49 -20.80 6.79
C CYS A 83 11.03 -20.35 6.86
N MET A 84 10.11 -21.18 6.38
CA MET A 84 8.67 -20.91 6.42
C MET A 84 8.17 -20.69 7.85
N MET A 85 8.56 -21.56 8.79
CA MET A 85 8.23 -21.43 10.20
C MET A 85 8.71 -20.09 10.77
N LYS A 86 9.96 -19.69 10.51
CA LYS A 86 10.49 -18.40 10.98
C LYS A 86 9.75 -17.19 10.38
N VAL A 87 9.31 -17.28 9.13
CA VAL A 87 8.52 -16.20 8.51
C VAL A 87 7.18 -16.05 9.20
N ASP A 88 6.52 -17.18 9.50
CA ASP A 88 5.24 -17.21 10.20
C ASP A 88 5.37 -16.67 11.63
N MET A 89 6.35 -17.14 12.40
CA MET A 89 6.61 -16.65 13.76
C MET A 89 6.85 -15.14 13.78
N ARG A 90 7.67 -14.60 12.87
CA ARG A 90 7.88 -13.14 12.79
C ARG A 90 6.60 -12.36 12.50
N ARG A 91 5.67 -12.93 11.74
CA ARG A 91 4.38 -12.28 11.48
C ARG A 91 3.51 -12.28 12.74
N GLN A 92 3.49 -13.39 13.46
CA GLN A 92 2.80 -13.49 14.74
C GLN A 92 3.39 -12.49 15.74
N ASP A 93 4.71 -12.42 15.88
CA ASP A 93 5.40 -11.45 16.72
C ASP A 93 5.03 -10.00 16.36
N GLN A 94 4.93 -9.69 15.06
CA GLN A 94 4.50 -8.37 14.58
C GLN A 94 3.04 -8.07 14.90
N ALA A 95 2.14 -9.04 14.73
CA ALA A 95 0.74 -8.89 15.06
C ALA A 95 0.54 -8.70 16.57
N ASP A 96 1.26 -9.47 17.39
CA ASP A 96 1.25 -9.37 18.85
C ASP A 96 1.78 -8.02 19.32
N ALA A 97 2.90 -7.56 18.74
CA ALA A 97 3.45 -6.25 19.04
C ALA A 97 2.46 -5.12 18.67
N GLN A 98 1.78 -5.22 17.52
CA GLN A 98 0.75 -4.26 17.13
C GLN A 98 -0.42 -4.26 18.10
N ALA A 99 -0.92 -5.43 18.49
CA ALA A 99 -2.01 -5.57 19.46
C ALA A 99 -1.63 -5.00 20.84
N GLN A 100 -0.40 -5.22 21.30
CA GLN A 100 0.11 -4.65 22.54
C GLN A 100 0.18 -3.11 22.47
N ASN A 101 0.75 -2.56 21.39
CA ASN A 101 0.83 -1.12 21.18
C ASN A 101 -0.57 -0.46 21.14
N ASP A 102 -1.52 -1.12 20.50
CA ASP A 102 -2.92 -0.70 20.41
C ASP A 102 -3.60 -0.69 21.79
N ALA A 103 -3.45 -1.79 22.54
CA ALA A 103 -3.96 -1.91 23.91
C ALA A 103 -3.36 -0.83 24.83
N ASP A 104 -2.06 -0.56 24.71
CA ASP A 104 -1.38 0.50 25.45
C ASP A 104 -1.90 1.90 25.08
N MET A 105 -2.13 2.17 23.79
CA MET A 105 -2.73 3.43 23.34
C MET A 105 -4.13 3.62 23.93
N LYS A 106 -4.95 2.58 23.88
CA LYS A 106 -6.29 2.57 24.48
C LYS A 106 -6.26 2.80 25.98
N ALA A 107 -5.38 2.11 26.71
CA ALA A 107 -5.24 2.28 28.15
C ALA A 107 -4.81 3.72 28.53
N ARG A 108 -3.94 4.34 27.73
CA ARG A 108 -3.49 5.73 27.93
C ARG A 108 -4.61 6.74 27.69
N SER A 109 -5.44 6.58 26.65
CA SER A 109 -6.56 7.51 26.40
C SER A 109 -7.62 7.42 27.49
N ILE A 110 -7.94 6.22 27.97
CA ILE A 110 -8.86 6.01 29.11
C ILE A 110 -8.35 6.73 30.35
N ARG A 111 -7.05 6.60 30.65
CA ARG A 111 -6.44 7.24 31.83
C ARG A 111 -6.52 8.77 31.80
N ARG A 112 -6.61 9.38 30.62
CA ARG A 112 -6.75 10.84 30.46
C ARG A 112 -8.20 11.32 30.54
N ASN A 113 -9.17 10.44 30.71
CA ASN A 113 -10.57 10.84 30.83
C ASN A 113 -10.75 11.81 32.01
N GLY A 114 -11.43 12.93 31.76
CA GLY A 114 -11.59 14.03 32.71
C GLY A 114 -10.45 15.06 32.74
N ASP A 115 -9.31 14.79 32.09
CA ASP A 115 -8.26 15.79 31.90
C ASP A 115 -8.54 16.65 30.66
N THR A 116 -9.03 17.87 30.89
CA THR A 116 -9.42 18.82 29.83
C THR A 116 -8.25 19.34 29.00
N ARG A 117 -6.99 19.09 29.42
CA ARG A 117 -5.81 19.42 28.63
C ARG A 117 -5.68 18.54 27.38
N PHE A 118 -6.26 17.35 27.40
CA PHE A 118 -6.29 16.45 26.25
C PHE A 118 -7.63 16.58 25.52
N PRO A 119 -7.65 16.78 24.19
CA PRO A 119 -8.91 16.79 23.42
C PRO A 119 -9.55 15.39 23.40
N VAL A 120 -10.86 15.33 23.12
CA VAL A 120 -11.56 14.04 22.90
C VAL A 120 -11.08 13.44 21.58
N CYS A 121 -10.73 12.16 21.58
CA CYS A 121 -10.36 11.43 20.39
C CYS A 121 -11.53 11.42 19.38
N SER A 122 -11.23 11.58 18.10
CA SER A 122 -12.23 11.55 17.04
C SER A 122 -11.64 11.00 15.75
N ALA A 123 -12.53 10.68 14.81
CA ALA A 123 -12.15 10.25 13.45
C ALA A 123 -11.28 11.25 12.68
N SER A 124 -11.24 12.52 13.10
CA SER A 124 -10.40 13.54 12.44
C SER A 124 -8.93 13.47 12.88
N MET A 125 -8.60 12.70 13.92
CA MET A 125 -7.24 12.51 14.39
C MET A 125 -6.62 11.32 13.66
N MET A 126 -5.57 11.56 12.87
CA MET A 126 -4.92 10.51 12.06
C MET A 126 -4.22 9.42 12.88
N ASP A 127 -3.92 9.71 14.15
CA ASP A 127 -3.29 8.81 15.11
C ASP A 127 -4.31 8.14 16.05
N ALA A 128 -5.61 8.36 15.84
CA ALA A 128 -6.66 7.72 16.63
C ALA A 128 -7.20 6.46 15.93
N ASN A 129 -7.47 5.43 16.74
CA ASN A 129 -8.15 4.20 16.34
C ASN A 129 -9.54 4.14 16.98
N LEU A 130 -10.44 3.40 16.32
CA LEU A 130 -11.80 3.17 16.79
C LEU A 130 -11.90 1.82 17.49
N ASP A 131 -12.36 1.82 18.74
CA ASP A 131 -12.76 0.59 19.42
C ASP A 131 -14.14 0.18 18.92
N THR A 132 -14.18 -0.89 18.14
CA THR A 132 -15.42 -1.42 17.54
C THR A 132 -16.35 -2.06 18.57
N THR A 133 -15.88 -2.30 19.80
CA THR A 133 -16.68 -2.88 20.89
C THR A 133 -17.65 -1.85 21.48
N ASN A 134 -17.17 -0.62 21.70
CA ASN A 134 -17.92 0.44 22.38
C ASN A 134 -18.12 1.70 21.52
N ASN A 135 -17.62 1.69 20.27
CA ASN A 135 -17.63 2.82 19.32
C ASN A 135 -16.92 4.09 19.83
N ALA A 136 -15.95 3.95 20.73
CA ALA A 136 -15.17 5.06 21.23
C ALA A 136 -13.81 5.17 20.51
N TRP A 137 -13.36 6.39 20.28
CA TRP A 137 -12.05 6.66 19.69
C TRP A 137 -10.97 6.70 20.78
N TYR A 138 -9.79 6.18 20.50
CA TYR A 138 -8.62 6.24 21.39
C TYR A 138 -7.35 6.55 20.59
N GLY A 139 -6.36 7.16 21.24
CA GLY A 139 -5.14 7.58 20.56
C GLY A 139 -4.06 8.13 21.50
N PRO A 140 -2.86 8.42 20.98
CA PRO A 140 -1.70 8.73 21.80
C PRO A 140 -1.76 10.13 22.41
N ASN A 141 -2.50 11.09 21.85
CA ASN A 141 -2.56 12.48 22.32
C ASN A 141 -3.95 13.00 22.68
N CYS A 142 -4.90 12.09 22.93
CA CYS A 142 -6.28 12.42 23.22
C CYS A 142 -6.84 11.54 24.34
N ARG A 143 -8.02 11.89 24.82
CA ARG A 143 -8.80 11.13 25.80
C ARG A 143 -10.02 10.50 25.13
N GLU A 144 -10.53 9.41 25.66
CA GLU A 144 -11.71 8.74 25.11
C GLU A 144 -12.99 9.58 25.30
N LYS A 145 -13.12 10.26 26.46
CA LYS A 145 -14.32 11.05 26.83
C LYS A 145 -13.98 12.32 27.62
#